data_AF-A0A354IH09-F1
#
_entry.id   AF-A0A354IH09-F1
#
_cell.length_a   1.000
_cell.length_b   1.000
_cell.length_c   1.000
_cell.angle_alpha   90.00
_cell.angle_beta   90.00
_cell.angle_gamma   90.00
#
_symmetry.space_group_name_H-M   'P 1'
#
loop_
_entity.id
_entity.type
_entity.pdbx_description
1 polymer ?
#
loop_
_entity_poly.entity_id
_entity_poly.type
_entity_poly.pdbx_seq_one_letter_code
_entity_poly.pdbx_strand_id
1 'polypeptide(L)'
;MKTKQIMVGTVPVGGGAPIAVQSMTNTDTRDAAVTLEQISRLAAAGCHIVRCTVPDQEAAEAMKTICAESPIPVVADIHFDYRLALASAQAGVGAIRINPGNIGAAERVRAVADACRERGIPIRIGVNSG
;
A
#
# COMPACT_ATOMS: atom_id res chain seq x y z
N MET A 1 18.75 6.94 16.59
CA MET A 1 17.96 5.72 16.87
C MET A 1 18.17 4.75 15.72
N LYS A 2 18.54 3.49 15.98
CA LYS A 2 18.80 2.50 14.92
C LYS A 2 17.51 1.74 14.63
N THR A 3 16.96 1.91 13.42
CA THR A 3 15.76 1.19 12.96
C THR A 3 16.17 0.02 12.05
N LYS A 4 15.29 -0.99 11.93
CA LYS A 4 15.45 -2.03 10.90
C LYS A 4 15.16 -1.43 9.53
N GLN A 5 15.92 -1.80 8.50
CA GLN A 5 15.60 -1.46 7.12
C GLN A 5 14.54 -2.43 6.57
N ILE A 6 13.57 -1.89 5.86
CA ILE A 6 12.60 -2.64 5.05
C ILE A 6 12.61 -2.10 3.62
N MET A 7 12.04 -2.85 2.68
CA MET A 7 11.84 -2.43 1.30
C MET A 7 10.35 -2.24 1.04
N VAL A 8 9.95 -1.04 0.60
CA VAL A 8 8.60 -0.77 0.07
C VAL A 8 8.71 -0.76 -1.44
N GLY A 9 8.39 -1.88 -2.09
CA GLY A 9 8.81 -2.13 -3.47
C GLY A 9 10.32 -1.97 -3.60
N THR A 10 10.77 -1.02 -4.42
CA THR A 10 12.19 -0.71 -4.63
C THR A 10 12.76 0.35 -3.68
N VAL A 11 11.94 0.96 -2.81
CA VAL A 11 12.36 2.07 -1.94
C VAL A 11 12.77 1.56 -0.55
N PRO A 12 14.02 1.79 -0.09
CA PRO A 12 14.44 1.43 1.26
C PRO A 12 13.88 2.41 2.30
N VAL A 13 13.38 1.87 3.42
CA VAL A 13 12.87 2.67 4.55
C VAL A 13 13.49 2.18 5.86
N GLY A 14 14.01 3.12 6.65
CA GLY A 14 14.71 2.82 7.91
C GLY A 14 16.16 2.40 7.70
N GLY A 15 16.84 1.98 8.76
CA GLY A 15 18.22 1.48 8.69
C GLY A 15 19.29 2.49 8.26
N GLY A 16 18.97 3.79 8.26
CA GLY A 16 19.86 4.84 7.76
C GLY A 16 19.66 5.22 6.30
N ALA A 17 18.68 4.61 5.61
CA ALA A 17 18.24 5.08 4.30
C ALA A 17 17.73 6.53 4.35
N PRO A 18 17.84 7.30 3.24
CA PRO A 18 17.24 8.62 3.15
C PRO A 18 15.74 8.61 3.50
N ILE A 19 15.24 9.71 4.06
CA ILE A 19 13.82 9.84 4.41
C ILE A 19 13.01 9.86 3.11
N ALA A 20 12.23 8.81 2.87
CA ALA A 20 11.35 8.72 1.71
C ALA A 20 10.11 9.62 1.88
N VAL A 21 9.95 10.58 0.97
CA VAL A 21 8.70 11.33 0.77
C VAL A 21 7.60 10.38 0.28
N GLN A 22 6.45 10.36 0.96
CA GLN A 22 5.25 9.66 0.53
C GLN A 22 4.08 10.62 0.31
N SER A 23 3.17 10.27 -0.60
CA SER A 23 1.89 10.97 -0.80
C SER A 23 0.73 9.98 -0.95
N MET A 24 -0.48 10.48 -1.11
CA MET A 24 -1.69 9.69 -1.32
C MET A 24 -2.49 10.26 -2.50
N THR A 25 -3.01 9.38 -3.35
CA THR A 25 -3.96 9.78 -4.39
C THR A 25 -5.29 10.20 -3.78
N ASN A 26 -6.03 11.04 -4.51
CA ASN A 26 -7.41 11.42 -4.17
C ASN A 26 -8.40 11.10 -5.30
N THR A 27 -7.94 10.39 -6.32
CA THR A 27 -8.76 9.85 -7.41
C THR A 27 -9.51 8.60 -6.94
N ASP A 28 -10.53 8.19 -7.70
CA ASP A 28 -11.15 6.89 -7.50
C ASP A 28 -10.23 5.80 -8.04
N THR A 29 -9.74 4.93 -7.16
CA THR A 29 -8.81 3.83 -7.53
C THR A 29 -9.39 2.88 -8.57
N ARG A 30 -10.72 2.79 -8.71
CA ARG A 30 -11.38 2.00 -9.76
C ARG A 30 -11.03 2.53 -11.16
N ASP A 31 -10.79 3.84 -11.29
CA ASP A 31 -10.25 4.45 -12.50
C ASP A 31 -8.72 4.39 -12.48
N ALA A 32 -8.18 3.29 -13.00
CA ALA A 32 -6.75 3.05 -13.07
C ALA A 32 -6.02 4.13 -13.90
N ALA A 33 -6.63 4.62 -14.98
CA ALA A 33 -6.00 5.59 -15.88
C ALA A 33 -5.82 6.94 -15.19
N VAL A 34 -6.90 7.47 -14.59
CA VAL A 34 -6.86 8.74 -13.85
C VAL A 34 -5.95 8.64 -12.63
N THR A 35 -5.96 7.49 -11.95
CA THR A 35 -5.07 7.23 -10.80
C THR A 35 -3.61 7.21 -11.22
N LEU A 36 -3.24 6.52 -12.31
CA LEU A 36 -1.88 6.47 -12.83
C LEU A 36 -1.37 7.83 -13.31
N GLU A 37 -2.23 8.66 -13.90
CA GLU A 37 -1.89 10.04 -14.26
C GLU A 37 -1.50 10.84 -13.01
N GLN A 38 -2.31 10.75 -11.94
CA GLN A 38 -1.98 11.43 -10.68
C GLN A 38 -0.70 10.88 -10.04
N ILE A 39 -0.51 9.57 -10.04
CA ILE A 39 0.72 8.96 -9.53
C ILE A 39 1.95 9.48 -10.28
N SER A 40 1.87 9.57 -11.61
CA SER A 40 2.96 10.09 -12.45
C SER A 40 3.29 11.55 -12.10
N ARG A 41 2.28 12.39 -11.86
CA ARG A 41 2.47 13.77 -11.40
C ARG A 41 3.10 13.84 -10.01
N LEU A 42 2.69 12.97 -9.08
CA LEU A 42 3.28 12.89 -7.75
C LEU A 42 4.75 12.44 -7.81
N ALA A 43 5.06 11.45 -8.64
CA ALA A 43 6.43 10.99 -8.86
C ALA A 43 7.31 12.11 -9.44
N ALA A 44 6.82 12.83 -10.46
CA ALA A 44 7.50 13.99 -11.04
C ALA A 44 7.74 15.13 -10.02
N ALA A 45 6.89 15.24 -9.00
CA ALA A 45 7.05 16.19 -7.90
C ALA A 45 7.99 15.71 -6.77
N GLY A 46 8.63 14.54 -6.93
CA GLY A 46 9.56 13.99 -5.94
C GLY A 46 8.94 13.04 -4.91
N CYS A 47 7.73 12.53 -5.16
CA CYS A 47 7.15 11.46 -4.35
C CYS A 47 7.90 10.14 -4.62
N HIS A 48 8.30 9.43 -3.57
CA HIS A 48 8.98 8.13 -3.71
C HIS A 48 8.03 6.95 -3.57
N ILE A 49 6.96 7.08 -2.79
CA ILE A 49 5.98 6.01 -2.56
C ILE A 49 4.59 6.65 -2.50
N VAL A 50 3.65 6.10 -3.27
CA VAL A 50 2.27 6.59 -3.30
C VAL A 50 1.33 5.62 -2.60
N ARG A 51 0.28 6.13 -1.97
CA ARG A 51 -0.79 5.34 -1.37
C ARG A 51 -2.09 5.53 -2.14
N CYS A 52 -2.83 4.44 -2.36
CA CYS A 52 -4.17 4.46 -2.94
C CYS A 52 -5.18 3.81 -1.98
N THR A 53 -6.38 4.37 -1.88
CA THR A 53 -7.47 3.75 -1.10
C THR A 53 -8.03 2.55 -1.85
N VAL A 54 -8.34 1.45 -1.16
CA VAL A 54 -8.98 0.28 -1.77
C VAL A 54 -10.29 0.00 -1.02
N PRO A 55 -11.39 0.68 -1.40
CA PRO A 55 -12.66 0.61 -0.68
C PRO A 55 -13.45 -0.67 -0.98
N ASP A 56 -13.26 -1.27 -2.15
CA ASP A 56 -14.03 -2.41 -2.65
C ASP A 56 -13.17 -3.33 -3.55
N GLN A 57 -13.81 -4.40 -4.02
CA GLN A 57 -13.16 -5.42 -4.85
C GLN A 57 -12.78 -4.89 -6.24
N GLU A 58 -13.55 -3.96 -6.81
CA GLU A 58 -13.26 -3.34 -8.10
C GLU A 58 -11.98 -2.50 -8.01
N ALA A 59 -11.83 -1.71 -6.94
CA ALA A 59 -10.58 -1.00 -6.66
C ALA A 59 -9.40 -1.98 -6.46
N ALA A 60 -9.62 -3.10 -5.78
CA ALA A 60 -8.59 -4.12 -5.57
C ALA A 60 -8.15 -4.79 -6.89
N GLU A 61 -9.06 -4.93 -7.85
CA GLU A 61 -8.75 -5.42 -9.19
C GLU A 61 -7.94 -4.40 -10.00
N ALA A 62 -8.32 -3.12 -9.94
CA ALA A 62 -7.59 -2.03 -10.59
C ALA A 62 -6.14 -1.90 -10.09
N MET A 63 -5.86 -2.31 -8.85
CA MET A 63 -4.50 -2.33 -8.30
C MET A 63 -3.52 -3.14 -9.15
N LYS A 64 -3.96 -4.17 -9.88
CA LYS A 64 -3.06 -4.97 -10.74
C LYS A 64 -2.43 -4.11 -11.83
N THR A 65 -3.25 -3.33 -12.53
CA THR A 65 -2.80 -2.39 -13.56
C THR A 65 -2.01 -1.25 -12.93
N ILE A 66 -2.53 -0.67 -11.84
CA ILE A 66 -1.88 0.46 -11.16
C ILE A 66 -0.47 0.08 -10.67
N CYS A 67 -0.31 -1.10 -10.05
CA CYS A 67 0.99 -1.55 -9.57
C CYS A 67 1.95 -1.92 -10.71
N ALA A 68 1.44 -2.44 -11.84
CA ALA A 68 2.27 -2.79 -12.98
C ALA A 68 2.81 -1.56 -13.74
N GLU A 69 2.01 -0.49 -13.82
CA GLU A 69 2.33 0.70 -14.63
C GLU A 69 2.85 1.88 -13.82
N SER A 70 2.67 1.88 -12.50
CA SER A 70 3.12 2.99 -11.65
C SER A 70 4.64 3.15 -11.70
N PRO A 71 5.16 4.39 -11.87
CA PRO A 71 6.59 4.67 -11.84
C PRO A 71 7.22 4.54 -10.44
N ILE A 72 6.41 4.46 -9.38
CA ILE A 72 6.85 4.36 -7.98
C ILE A 72 6.05 3.30 -7.21
N PRO A 73 6.59 2.73 -6.11
CA PRO A 73 5.86 1.74 -5.31
C PRO A 73 4.52 2.26 -4.79
N VAL A 74 3.51 1.40 -4.90
CA VAL A 74 2.13 1.70 -4.47
C VAL A 74 1.80 0.97 -3.16
N VAL A 75 1.24 1.69 -2.21
CA VAL A 75 0.71 1.17 -0.94
C VAL A 75 -0.81 1.05 -1.04
N ALA A 76 -1.37 -0.12 -0.79
CA ALA A 76 -2.82 -0.27 -0.64
C ALA A 76 -3.28 0.15 0.76
N ASP A 77 -4.25 1.06 0.85
CA ASP A 77 -4.85 1.52 2.10
C ASP A 77 -6.17 0.80 2.35
N ILE A 78 -6.15 -0.14 3.30
CA ILE A 78 -7.29 -1.01 3.61
C ILE A 78 -7.88 -0.59 4.95
N HIS A 79 -9.17 -0.26 4.91
CA HIS A 79 -9.86 0.23 6.10
C HIS A 79 -10.47 -0.89 6.92
N PHE A 80 -11.20 -1.84 6.30
CA PHE A 80 -12.03 -2.80 7.03
C PHE A 80 -11.92 -4.24 6.52
N ASP A 81 -12.08 -4.46 5.22
CA ASP A 81 -12.18 -5.82 4.68
C ASP A 81 -10.80 -6.43 4.40
N TYR A 82 -10.41 -7.42 5.20
CA TYR A 82 -9.14 -8.13 5.05
C TYR A 82 -8.99 -8.80 3.67
N ARG A 83 -10.10 -9.16 3.00
CA ARG A 83 -10.06 -9.79 1.66
C ARG A 83 -9.48 -8.83 0.62
N LEU A 84 -9.72 -7.53 0.77
CA LEU A 84 -9.13 -6.51 -0.09
C LEU A 84 -7.61 -6.40 0.12
N ALA A 85 -7.13 -6.60 1.36
CA ALA A 85 -5.70 -6.69 1.63
C ALA A 85 -5.08 -7.92 0.97
N LEU A 86 -5.75 -9.08 1.03
CA LEU A 86 -5.30 -10.30 0.37
C LEU A 86 -5.25 -10.15 -1.16
N ALA A 87 -6.28 -9.55 -1.76
CA ALA A 87 -6.32 -9.24 -3.19
C ALA A 87 -5.21 -8.25 -3.59
N SER A 88 -5.01 -7.19 -2.79
CA SER A 88 -3.94 -6.21 -3.02
C SER A 88 -2.55 -6.83 -2.92
N ALA A 89 -2.33 -7.77 -2.00
CA ALA A 89 -1.07 -8.50 -1.89
C ALA A 89 -0.76 -9.32 -3.15
N GLN A 90 -1.79 -9.83 -3.84
CA GLN A 90 -1.64 -10.53 -5.12
C GLN A 90 -1.45 -9.56 -6.30
N ALA A 91 -1.85 -8.31 -6.16
CA ALA A 91 -1.78 -7.29 -7.21
C ALA A 91 -0.38 -6.68 -7.39
N GLY A 92 0.59 -7.00 -6.53
CA GLY A 92 1.97 -6.49 -6.65
C GLY A 92 2.23 -5.17 -5.91
N VAL A 93 1.45 -4.88 -4.86
CA VAL A 93 1.68 -3.69 -4.02
C VAL A 93 3.05 -3.72 -3.33
N GLY A 94 3.66 -2.54 -3.19
CA GLY A 94 4.93 -2.39 -2.47
C GLY A 94 4.77 -2.45 -0.95
N ALA A 95 3.57 -2.18 -0.43
CA ALA A 95 3.21 -2.33 0.97
C ALA A 95 1.68 -2.37 1.15
N ILE A 96 1.23 -2.82 2.32
CA ILE A 96 -0.17 -2.70 2.74
C ILE A 96 -0.26 -1.87 4.02
N ARG A 97 -1.19 -0.91 4.06
CA ARG A 97 -1.58 -0.20 5.28
C ARG A 97 -2.87 -0.82 5.79
N ILE A 98 -2.85 -1.28 7.04
CA ILE A 98 -4.05 -1.66 7.79
C ILE A 98 -4.12 -0.97 9.16
N ASN A 99 -5.33 -0.87 9.71
CA ASN A 99 -5.54 -0.70 11.15
C ASN A 99 -6.11 -2.02 11.71
N PRO A 100 -5.36 -2.80 12.51
CA PRO A 100 -5.86 -4.06 13.06
C PRO A 100 -7.19 -3.94 13.80
N GLY A 101 -7.43 -2.81 14.49
CA GLY A 101 -8.69 -2.55 15.18
C GLY A 101 -9.91 -2.47 14.25
N ASN A 102 -9.69 -2.05 13.00
CA ASN A 102 -10.76 -1.95 11.99
C ASN A 102 -10.89 -3.24 11.16
N ILE A 103 -9.81 -4.00 10.98
CA ILE A 103 -9.82 -5.30 10.28
C ILE A 103 -10.62 -6.35 11.06
N GLY A 104 -10.65 -6.22 12.40
CA GLY A 104 -11.47 -7.04 13.28
C GLY A 104 -10.72 -8.25 13.84
N ALA A 105 -11.31 -9.42 13.72
CA ALA A 105 -10.87 -10.64 14.40
C ALA A 105 -9.38 -10.98 14.15
N ALA A 106 -8.70 -11.53 15.16
CA ALA A 106 -7.27 -11.79 15.14
C ALA A 106 -6.85 -12.73 13.99
N GLU A 107 -7.73 -13.64 13.60
CA GLU A 107 -7.56 -14.57 12.49
C GLU A 107 -7.50 -13.83 11.14
N ARG A 108 -8.30 -12.77 10.98
CA ARG A 108 -8.29 -11.91 9.77
C ARG A 108 -7.00 -11.12 9.68
N VAL A 109 -6.55 -10.55 10.79
CA VAL A 109 -5.26 -9.83 10.86
C VAL A 109 -4.10 -10.80 10.57
N ARG A 110 -4.16 -12.02 11.13
CA ARG A 110 -3.17 -13.08 10.87
C ARG A 110 -3.14 -13.48 9.40
N ALA A 111 -4.28 -13.66 8.76
CA ALA A 111 -4.35 -13.96 7.33
C ALA A 111 -3.63 -12.91 6.47
N VAL A 112 -3.80 -11.62 6.79
CA VAL A 112 -3.08 -10.53 6.10
C VAL A 112 -1.57 -10.60 6.37
N ALA A 113 -1.18 -10.80 7.63
CA ALA A 113 0.23 -10.92 8.02
C ALA A 113 0.93 -12.10 7.32
N ASP A 114 0.27 -13.25 7.23
CA ASP A 114 0.80 -14.44 6.57
C ASP A 114 0.94 -14.22 5.07
N ALA A 115 -0.10 -13.70 4.40
CA ALA A 115 -0.06 -13.41 2.97
C ALA A 115 1.03 -12.41 2.59
N CYS A 116 1.24 -11.39 3.42
CA CYS A 116 2.32 -10.42 3.23
C CYS A 116 3.70 -11.03 3.48
N ARG A 117 3.85 -11.85 4.52
CA ARG A 117 5.09 -12.56 4.85
C ARG A 117 5.54 -13.48 3.73
N GLU A 118 4.62 -14.26 3.16
CA GLU A 118 4.88 -15.15 2.02
C GLU A 118 5.40 -14.41 0.78
N ARG A 119 5.01 -13.14 0.62
CA ARG A 119 5.35 -12.31 -0.56
C ARG A 119 6.43 -11.27 -0.28
N GLY A 120 6.96 -11.21 0.94
CA GLY A 120 7.93 -10.20 1.35
C GLY A 120 7.38 -8.76 1.37
N ILE A 121 6.06 -8.58 1.50
CA ILE A 121 5.40 -7.28 1.50
C ILE A 121 5.40 -6.71 2.94
N PRO A 122 5.93 -5.51 3.20
CA PRO A 122 5.83 -4.89 4.51
C PRO A 122 4.39 -4.42 4.79
N ILE A 123 4.01 -4.48 6.08
CA ILE A 123 2.74 -3.95 6.57
C ILE A 123 3.01 -2.68 7.39
N ARG A 124 2.29 -1.60 7.06
CA ARG A 124 2.21 -0.39 7.89
C ARG A 124 0.99 -0.47 8.81
N ILE A 125 1.23 -0.57 10.11
CA ILE A 125 0.18 -0.47 11.13
C ILE A 125 -0.10 1.01 11.39
N GLY A 126 -1.31 1.48 11.05
CA GLY A 126 -1.73 2.86 11.29
C GLY A 126 -2.92 2.93 12.22
N VAL A 127 -2.66 3.23 13.50
CA VAL A 127 -3.69 3.42 14.53
C VAL A 127 -3.94 4.91 14.70
N ASN A 128 -5.20 5.34 14.54
CA ASN A 128 -5.62 6.74 14.67
C ASN A 128 -6.71 6.82 15.76
N SER A 129 -6.81 7.95 16.46
CA SER A 129 -7.80 8.17 17.54
C SER A 129 -9.24 8.38 17.07
N GLY A 130 -9.46 8.53 15.77
CA GLY A 130 -10.66 9.20 15.24
C GLY A 130 -10.42 10.69 15.12
#